data_AF-A0A511X8R7-F1
#
_entry.id   AF-A0A511X8R7-F1
#
_cell.length_a   1.000
_cell.length_b   1.000
_cell.length_c   1.000
_cell.angle_alpha   90.00
_cell.angle_beta   90.00
_cell.angle_gamma   90.00
#
_symmetry.space_group_name_H-M   'P 1'
#
loop_
_entity.id
_entity.type
_entity.pdbx_description
1 polymer ?
#
loop_
_entity_poly.entity_id
_entity_poly.type
_entity_poly.pdbx_seq_one_letter_code
_entity_poly.pdbx_strand_id
1 'polypeptide(L)'
;MASLTDTSVAAAQSAAQSAALAWRDDLFSHPPGTLGLAALGLVAISTLFGVWRGFSREVLSLASWIVALALTGAFHDQVTMWLDGQISNHFIAYWLGVVGTFAVLLVLCRVIASRVSRLVLLSPFAGLDRLLGGVFGALRGFVVVAAMYALSTWVSPAYHWAAQMRDNPLMQEMARRTANEASHLAPLLPKFAGSGLAPPGGSRHDLAERKSPDASGSSTP
;
A
#
# COMPACT_ATOMS: atom_id res chain seq x y z
N MET A 1 -2.49 41.15 -20.68
CA MET A 1 -3.18 40.25 -19.73
C MET A 1 -3.06 38.79 -20.19
N ALA A 2 -1.83 38.26 -20.33
CA ALA A 2 -1.59 36.91 -20.85
C ALA A 2 -0.56 36.11 -20.01
N SER A 3 -0.28 36.50 -18.76
CA SER A 3 0.88 36.00 -17.99
C SER A 3 0.55 35.19 -16.73
N LEU A 4 -0.72 35.14 -16.31
CA LEU A 4 -1.10 34.49 -15.04
C LEU A 4 -1.57 33.04 -15.21
N THR A 5 -2.06 32.67 -16.39
CA THR A 5 -2.50 31.29 -16.70
C THR A 5 -1.31 30.38 -17.00
N ASP A 6 -0.35 30.85 -17.80
CA ASP A 6 0.80 30.04 -18.23
C ASP A 6 1.74 29.66 -17.07
N THR A 7 1.88 30.55 -16.09
CA THR A 7 2.70 30.32 -14.89
C THR A 7 2.06 29.30 -13.94
N SER A 8 0.73 29.31 -13.79
CA SER A 8 0.00 28.32 -12.98
C SER A 8 0.03 26.92 -13.58
N VAL A 9 -0.08 26.81 -14.92
CA VAL A 9 -0.06 25.53 -15.63
C VAL A 9 1.34 24.93 -15.63
N ALA A 10 2.37 25.75 -15.85
CA ALA A 10 3.76 25.32 -15.78
C ALA A 10 4.16 24.86 -14.36
N ALA A 11 3.66 25.53 -13.32
CA ALA A 11 3.88 25.12 -11.93
C ALA A 11 3.16 23.80 -11.58
N ALA A 12 1.94 23.59 -12.10
CA ALA A 12 1.22 22.33 -11.93
C ALA A 12 1.91 21.16 -12.65
N GLN A 13 2.46 21.40 -13.85
CA GLN A 13 3.21 20.40 -14.60
C GLN A 13 4.56 20.05 -13.95
N SER A 14 5.29 21.03 -13.42
CA SER A 14 6.57 20.78 -12.75
C SER A 14 6.38 20.04 -11.41
N ALA A 15 5.30 20.33 -10.68
CA ALA A 15 4.91 19.59 -9.48
C ALA A 15 4.47 18.15 -9.79
N ALA A 16 3.72 17.94 -10.89
CA ALA A 16 3.35 16.61 -11.35
C ALA A 16 4.57 15.79 -11.80
N GLN A 17 5.54 16.42 -12.47
CA GLN A 17 6.79 15.78 -12.88
C GLN A 17 7.73 15.49 -11.71
N SER A 18 7.85 16.38 -10.73
CA SER A 18 8.68 16.14 -9.55
C SER A 18 8.10 15.02 -8.67
N ALA A 19 6.77 14.98 -8.50
CA ALA A 19 6.09 13.84 -7.89
C ALA A 19 6.27 12.55 -8.69
N ALA A 20 6.27 12.64 -10.03
CA ALA A 20 6.51 11.51 -10.93
C ALA A 20 7.96 10.97 -10.89
N LEU A 21 8.93 11.79 -10.51
CA LEU A 21 10.32 11.36 -10.37
C LEU A 21 10.60 10.88 -8.94
N ALA A 22 9.96 11.48 -7.94
CA ALA A 22 10.08 11.10 -6.54
C ALA A 22 9.58 9.67 -6.27
N TRP A 23 8.45 9.24 -6.86
CA TRP A 23 8.00 7.86 -6.69
C TRP A 23 8.96 6.84 -7.30
N ARG A 24 9.64 7.20 -8.40
CA ARG A 24 10.63 6.33 -9.04
C ARG A 24 11.84 6.17 -8.14
N ASP A 25 12.38 7.27 -7.64
CA ASP A 25 13.63 7.26 -6.87
C ASP A 25 13.42 6.67 -5.46
N ASP A 26 12.24 6.85 -4.86
CA ASP A 26 11.85 6.24 -3.57
C ASP A 26 11.60 4.72 -3.67
N LEU A 27 11.16 4.24 -4.84
CA LEU A 27 11.04 2.81 -5.12
C LEU A 27 12.41 2.09 -5.11
N PHE A 28 13.50 2.83 -5.32
CA PHE A 28 14.86 2.29 -5.47
C PHE A 28 15.85 2.73 -4.36
N SER A 29 15.43 3.55 -3.38
CA SER A 29 16.33 4.16 -2.38
C SER A 29 16.42 3.42 -1.04
N HIS A 30 15.42 2.59 -0.68
CA HIS A 30 15.50 1.62 0.42
C HIS A 30 16.33 0.39 0.00
N PRO A 31 16.92 -0.41 0.93
CA PRO A 31 17.77 -1.56 0.58
C PRO A 31 17.13 -2.36 -0.56
N PRO A 32 17.87 -2.58 -1.66
CA PRO A 32 17.28 -2.79 -2.98
C PRO A 32 16.42 -4.04 -2.96
N GLY A 33 15.11 -3.84 -3.02
CA GLY A 33 14.20 -4.87 -3.49
C GLY A 33 13.06 -5.27 -2.57
N THR A 34 12.91 -4.88 -1.31
CA THR A 34 11.79 -5.47 -0.51
C THR A 34 10.40 -5.08 -1.03
N LEU A 35 10.13 -3.78 -1.24
CA LEU A 35 8.88 -3.29 -1.81
C LEU A 35 8.73 -3.64 -3.30
N GLY A 36 9.83 -3.55 -4.06
CA GLY A 36 9.86 -3.91 -5.48
C GLY A 36 9.62 -5.41 -5.71
N LEU A 37 10.25 -6.28 -4.92
CA LEU A 37 10.05 -7.74 -4.96
C LEU A 37 8.68 -8.12 -4.44
N ALA A 38 8.14 -7.42 -3.43
CA ALA A 38 6.77 -7.64 -2.96
C ALA A 38 5.75 -7.27 -4.05
N ALA A 39 5.92 -6.12 -4.70
CA ALA A 39 5.08 -5.70 -5.82
C ALA A 39 5.20 -6.63 -7.02
N LEU A 40 6.43 -7.00 -7.41
CA LEU A 40 6.69 -7.94 -8.50
C LEU A 40 6.12 -9.33 -8.17
N GLY A 41 6.28 -9.80 -6.94
CA GLY A 41 5.70 -11.04 -6.45
C GLY A 41 4.17 -11.01 -6.49
N LEU A 42 3.54 -9.91 -6.07
CA LEU A 42 2.09 -9.74 -6.11
C LEU A 42 1.57 -9.73 -7.55
N VAL A 43 2.25 -9.04 -8.46
CA VAL A 43 1.91 -9.03 -9.89
C VAL A 43 2.11 -10.41 -10.50
N ALA A 44 3.21 -11.10 -10.18
CA ALA A 44 3.49 -12.44 -10.66
C ALA A 44 2.44 -13.45 -10.17
N ILE A 45 2.06 -13.40 -8.89
CA ILE A 45 1.00 -14.23 -8.31
C ILE A 45 -0.33 -13.92 -8.98
N SER A 46 -0.69 -12.63 -9.14
CA SER A 46 -1.92 -12.21 -9.81
C SER A 46 -1.98 -12.67 -11.27
N THR A 47 -0.86 -12.58 -11.99
CA THR A 47 -0.71 -13.06 -13.36
C THR A 47 -0.85 -14.58 -13.43
N LEU A 48 -0.17 -15.32 -12.56
CA LEU A 48 -0.22 -16.78 -12.50
C LEU A 48 -1.64 -17.26 -12.15
N PHE A 49 -2.30 -16.61 -11.19
CA PHE A 49 -3.71 -16.86 -10.88
C PHE A 49 -4.62 -16.56 -12.06
N GLY A 50 -4.35 -15.50 -12.83
CA GLY A 50 -5.07 -15.17 -14.06
C GLY A 50 -4.94 -16.25 -15.14
N VAL A 51 -3.73 -16.78 -15.34
CA VAL A 51 -3.47 -17.90 -16.26
C VAL A 51 -4.17 -19.18 -15.78
N TRP A 52 -4.14 -19.46 -14.47
CA TRP A 52 -4.77 -20.65 -13.88
C TRP A 52 -6.31 -20.60 -13.88
N ARG A 53 -6.92 -19.43 -13.67
CA ARG A 53 -8.38 -19.27 -13.64
C ARG A 53 -9.01 -19.07 -15.03
N GLY A 54 -8.28 -18.46 -15.97
CA GLY A 54 -8.80 -18.06 -17.28
C GLY A 54 -9.56 -16.73 -17.27
N PHE A 55 -9.46 -15.97 -18.36
CA PHE A 55 -10.06 -14.63 -18.52
C PHE A 55 -11.57 -14.65 -18.27
N SER A 56 -12.28 -15.59 -18.88
CA SER A 56 -13.74 -15.67 -18.80
C SER A 56 -14.20 -15.81 -17.36
N ARG A 57 -13.53 -16.63 -16.54
CA ARG A 57 -13.89 -16.80 -15.13
C ARG A 57 -13.67 -15.51 -14.34
N GLU A 58 -12.62 -14.77 -14.67
CA GLU A 58 -12.29 -13.52 -14.00
C GLU A 58 -13.28 -12.40 -14.37
N VAL A 59 -13.61 -12.26 -15.66
CA VAL A 59 -14.63 -11.30 -16.14
C VAL A 59 -16.01 -11.65 -15.62
N LEU A 60 -16.41 -12.92 -15.64
CA LEU A 60 -17.71 -13.33 -15.09
C LEU A 60 -17.78 -13.09 -13.58
N SER A 61 -16.66 -13.22 -12.85
CA SER A 61 -16.60 -12.85 -11.44
C SER A 61 -16.80 -11.34 -11.25
N LEU A 62 -16.16 -10.50 -12.08
CA LEU A 62 -16.33 -9.05 -12.01
C LEU A 62 -17.76 -8.64 -12.39
N ALA A 63 -18.31 -9.24 -13.45
CA ALA A 63 -19.69 -9.04 -13.88
C ALA A 63 -20.68 -9.43 -12.77
N SER A 64 -20.40 -10.51 -12.01
CA SER A 64 -21.26 -10.91 -10.89
C SER A 64 -21.34 -9.84 -9.80
N TRP A 65 -20.25 -9.10 -9.55
CA TRP A 65 -20.27 -7.96 -8.62
C TRP A 65 -21.12 -6.82 -9.15
N ILE A 66 -20.95 -6.43 -10.42
CA ILE A 66 -21.69 -5.33 -11.04
C ILE A 66 -23.19 -5.64 -11.07
N VAL A 67 -23.57 -6.85 -11.51
CA VAL A 67 -24.96 -7.30 -11.56
C VAL A 67 -25.56 -7.37 -10.17
N ALA A 68 -24.83 -7.92 -9.18
CA ALA A 68 -25.31 -7.97 -7.81
C ALA A 68 -25.53 -6.57 -7.21
N LEU A 69 -24.63 -5.62 -7.45
CA LEU A 69 -24.80 -4.23 -7.01
C LEU A 69 -26.01 -3.57 -7.67
N ALA A 70 -26.16 -3.72 -8.99
CA ALA A 70 -27.29 -3.16 -9.73
C ALA A 70 -28.64 -3.73 -9.24
N LEU A 71 -28.71 -5.05 -9.05
CA LEU A 71 -29.89 -5.71 -8.51
C LEU A 71 -30.13 -5.32 -7.04
N THR A 72 -29.07 -5.16 -6.23
CA THR A 72 -29.24 -4.68 -4.86
C THR A 72 -29.90 -3.31 -4.85
N GLY A 73 -29.45 -2.37 -5.69
CA GLY A 73 -30.07 -1.06 -5.87
C GLY A 73 -31.57 -1.11 -6.23
N ALA A 74 -32.02 -2.18 -6.88
CA ALA A 74 -33.43 -2.35 -7.25
C ALA A 74 -34.26 -3.07 -6.17
N PHE A 75 -33.64 -3.95 -5.37
CA PHE A 75 -34.35 -4.88 -4.48
C PHE A 75 -34.15 -4.59 -2.98
N HIS A 76 -33.15 -3.78 -2.58
CA HIS A 76 -32.86 -3.56 -1.17
C HIS A 76 -34.04 -2.94 -0.41
N ASP A 77 -34.79 -2.03 -1.03
CA ASP A 77 -35.91 -1.34 -0.37
C ASP A 77 -37.01 -2.31 0.06
N GLN A 78 -37.35 -3.27 -0.80
CA GLN A 78 -38.37 -4.28 -0.52
C GLN A 78 -37.95 -5.18 0.64
N VAL A 79 -36.65 -5.51 0.69
CA VAL A 79 -36.08 -6.31 1.78
C VAL A 79 -36.03 -5.50 3.07
N THR A 80 -35.60 -4.24 3.02
CA THR A 80 -35.60 -3.32 4.18
C THR A 80 -36.99 -3.14 4.75
N MET A 81 -38.03 -2.95 3.94
CA MET A 81 -39.43 -2.84 4.41
C MET A 81 -39.89 -4.09 5.15
N TRP A 82 -39.49 -5.28 4.68
CA TRP A 82 -39.79 -6.53 5.36
C TRP A 82 -39.03 -6.64 6.70
N LEU A 83 -37.78 -6.19 6.74
CA LEU A 83 -36.94 -6.16 7.93
C LEU A 83 -37.39 -5.13 8.98
N ASP A 84 -37.93 -3.98 8.58
CA ASP A 84 -38.51 -2.97 9.48
C ASP A 84 -39.67 -3.56 10.32
N GLY A 85 -40.36 -4.58 9.80
CA GLY A 85 -41.38 -5.32 10.56
C GLY A 85 -40.81 -6.25 11.64
N GLN A 86 -39.51 -6.55 11.61
CA GLN A 86 -38.84 -7.49 12.52
C GLN A 86 -37.82 -6.80 13.43
N ILE A 87 -37.24 -5.68 12.99
CA ILE A 87 -36.16 -4.97 13.67
C ILE A 87 -36.63 -3.56 14.00
N SER A 88 -36.61 -3.21 15.29
CA SER A 88 -37.09 -1.90 15.76
C SER A 88 -36.20 -0.72 15.32
N ASN A 89 -34.92 -0.98 15.03
CA ASN A 89 -33.96 0.04 14.60
C ASN A 89 -33.86 0.08 13.06
N HIS A 90 -34.45 1.11 12.46
CA HIS A 90 -34.47 1.32 11.01
C HIS A 90 -33.07 1.42 10.39
N PHE A 91 -32.08 1.99 11.08
CA PHE A 91 -30.71 2.06 10.56
C PHE A 91 -30.11 0.66 10.37
N ILE A 92 -30.36 -0.23 11.33
CA ILE A 92 -29.89 -1.62 11.25
C ILE A 92 -30.66 -2.38 10.17
N ALA A 93 -31.98 -2.22 10.10
CA ALA A 93 -32.81 -2.84 9.08
C ALA A 93 -32.43 -2.42 7.65
N TYR A 94 -32.12 -1.13 7.45
CA TYR A 94 -31.64 -0.59 6.18
C TYR A 94 -30.33 -1.24 5.75
N TRP A 95 -29.29 -1.17 6.57
CA TRP A 95 -27.98 -1.74 6.22
C TRP A 95 -28.03 -3.27 6.10
N LEU A 96 -28.84 -3.95 6.90
CA LEU A 96 -29.03 -5.39 6.78
C LEU A 96 -29.78 -5.74 5.50
N GLY A 97 -30.75 -4.92 5.07
CA GLY A 97 -31.42 -5.06 3.79
C GLY A 97 -30.46 -4.86 2.62
N VAL A 98 -29.65 -3.79 2.64
CA VAL A 98 -28.65 -3.52 1.58
C VAL A 98 -27.59 -4.63 1.52
N VAL A 99 -26.90 -4.88 2.64
CA VAL A 99 -25.78 -5.84 2.69
C VAL A 99 -26.27 -7.28 2.53
N GLY A 100 -27.40 -7.62 3.15
CA GLY A 100 -28.00 -8.95 3.04
C GLY A 100 -28.46 -9.26 1.62
N THR A 101 -29.19 -8.33 0.99
CA THR A 101 -29.63 -8.46 -0.42
C THR A 101 -28.42 -8.58 -1.34
N PHE A 102 -27.41 -7.74 -1.16
CA PHE A 102 -26.18 -7.81 -1.93
C PHE A 102 -25.47 -9.16 -1.79
N ALA A 103 -25.30 -9.67 -0.57
CA ALA A 103 -24.65 -10.94 -0.33
C ALA A 103 -25.39 -12.11 -1.01
N VAL A 104 -26.72 -12.16 -0.87
CA VAL A 104 -27.56 -13.20 -1.48
C VAL A 104 -27.46 -13.15 -3.01
N LEU A 105 -27.62 -11.97 -3.60
CA LEU A 105 -27.55 -11.78 -5.05
C LEU A 105 -26.15 -12.08 -5.59
N LEU A 106 -25.10 -11.70 -4.88
CA LEU A 106 -23.72 -11.98 -5.27
C LEU A 106 -23.44 -13.48 -5.30
N VAL A 107 -23.91 -14.23 -4.30
CA VAL A 107 -23.79 -15.69 -4.28
C VAL A 107 -24.53 -16.31 -5.47
N LEU A 108 -25.76 -15.87 -5.73
CA LEU A 108 -26.57 -16.37 -6.84
C LEU A 108 -25.90 -16.09 -8.20
N CYS A 109 -25.44 -14.86 -8.42
CA CYS A 109 -24.72 -14.46 -9.62
C CYS A 109 -23.42 -15.26 -9.79
N ARG A 110 -22.67 -15.47 -8.70
CA ARG A 110 -21.44 -16.29 -8.72
C ARG A 110 -21.70 -17.74 -9.12
N VAL A 111 -22.78 -18.34 -8.61
CA VAL A 111 -23.14 -19.71 -8.97
C VAL A 111 -23.44 -19.80 -10.47
N ILE A 112 -24.23 -18.86 -11.00
CA ILE A 112 -24.55 -18.79 -12.44
C ILE A 112 -23.27 -18.58 -13.27
N ALA A 113 -22.44 -17.61 -12.89
CA ALA A 113 -21.15 -17.34 -13.52
C ALA A 113 -20.23 -18.58 -13.54
N SER A 114 -20.21 -19.36 -12.46
CA SER A 114 -19.43 -20.60 -12.38
C SER A 114 -19.89 -21.66 -13.37
N ARG A 115 -21.18 -21.66 -13.73
CA ARG A 115 -21.79 -22.62 -14.67
C ARG A 115 -21.44 -22.21 -16.10
N VAL A 116 -21.63 -20.93 -16.41
CA VAL A 116 -21.32 -20.36 -17.74
C VAL A 116 -19.84 -20.49 -18.05
N SER A 117 -18.95 -20.20 -17.10
CA SER A 117 -17.49 -20.36 -17.30
C SER A 117 -17.08 -21.79 -17.64
N ARG A 118 -17.78 -22.82 -17.12
CA ARG A 118 -17.51 -24.21 -17.50
C ARG A 118 -17.88 -24.52 -18.94
N LEU A 119 -18.90 -23.85 -19.49
CA LEU A 119 -19.29 -24.01 -20.90
C LEU A 119 -18.26 -23.39 -21.84
N VAL A 120 -17.69 -22.25 -21.47
CA VAL A 120 -16.63 -21.58 -22.25
C VAL A 120 -15.36 -22.43 -22.30
N LEU A 121 -15.03 -23.12 -21.21
CA LEU A 121 -13.85 -24.00 -21.10
C LEU A 121 -13.93 -25.27 -21.97
N LEU A 122 -15.12 -25.67 -22.40
CA LEU A 122 -15.31 -26.81 -23.32
C LEU A 122 -15.04 -26.42 -24.78
N SER A 123 -14.87 -25.13 -25.07
CA SER A 123 -14.60 -24.62 -26.40
C SER A 123 -13.10 -24.69 -26.73
N PRO A 124 -12.71 -24.94 -27.99
CA PRO A 124 -11.29 -24.92 -28.42
C PRO A 124 -10.54 -23.61 -28.12
N PHE A 125 -11.25 -22.53 -27.77
CA PHE A 125 -10.66 -21.26 -27.33
C PHE A 125 -10.08 -21.26 -25.90
N ALA A 126 -10.11 -22.39 -25.18
CA ALA A 126 -9.59 -22.48 -23.81
C ALA A 126 -8.10 -22.07 -23.68
N GLY A 127 -7.29 -22.24 -24.73
CA GLY A 127 -5.90 -21.76 -24.75
C GLY A 127 -5.78 -20.24 -24.79
N LEU A 128 -6.58 -19.57 -25.63
CA LEU A 128 -6.63 -18.11 -25.72
C LEU A 128 -7.20 -17.47 -24.45
N ASP A 129 -8.20 -18.12 -23.84
CA ASP A 129 -8.79 -17.69 -22.56
C ASP A 129 -7.75 -17.62 -21.42
N ARG A 130 -6.78 -18.54 -21.39
CA ARG A 130 -5.69 -18.52 -20.40
C ARG A 130 -4.67 -17.42 -20.66
N LEU A 131 -4.33 -17.15 -21.91
CA LEU A 131 -3.41 -16.06 -22.28
C LEU A 131 -4.01 -14.69 -21.93
N LEU A 132 -5.26 -14.46 -22.30
CA LEU A 132 -6.00 -13.25 -21.91
C LEU A 132 -6.17 -13.16 -20.39
N GLY A 133 -6.30 -14.30 -19.70
CA GLY A 133 -6.37 -14.37 -18.25
C GLY A 133 -5.08 -13.90 -17.59
N GLY A 134 -3.93 -14.26 -18.17
CA GLY A 134 -2.62 -13.75 -17.75
C GLY A 134 -2.50 -12.24 -17.92
N VAL A 135 -2.87 -11.70 -19.07
CA VAL A 135 -2.84 -10.24 -19.32
C VAL A 135 -3.75 -9.49 -18.35
N PHE A 136 -4.97 -9.99 -18.13
CA PHE A 136 -5.89 -9.41 -17.16
C PHE A 136 -5.36 -9.50 -15.73
N GLY A 137 -4.76 -10.64 -15.35
CA GLY A 137 -4.12 -10.84 -14.06
C GLY A 137 -2.95 -9.88 -13.82
N ALA A 138 -2.14 -9.61 -14.83
CA ALA A 138 -1.06 -8.62 -14.77
C ALA A 138 -1.60 -7.20 -14.56
N LEU A 139 -2.63 -6.81 -15.33
CA LEU A 139 -3.29 -5.52 -15.19
C LEU A 139 -3.88 -5.34 -13.78
N ARG A 140 -4.57 -6.36 -13.27
CA ARG A 140 -5.12 -6.36 -11.91
C ARG A 140 -4.01 -6.23 -10.85
N GLY A 141 -2.93 -6.99 -11.00
CA GLY A 141 -1.78 -6.92 -10.10
C GLY A 141 -1.20 -5.51 -10.06
N PHE A 142 -1.05 -4.88 -11.23
CA PHE A 142 -0.60 -3.50 -11.34
C PHE A 142 -1.55 -2.52 -10.64
N VAL A 143 -2.86 -2.64 -10.85
CA VAL A 143 -3.86 -1.80 -10.16
C VAL A 143 -3.79 -1.96 -8.65
N VAL A 144 -3.60 -3.19 -8.13
CA VAL A 144 -3.47 -3.42 -6.68
C VAL A 144 -2.19 -2.77 -6.14
N VAL A 145 -1.06 -2.90 -6.83
CA VAL A 145 0.19 -2.22 -6.43
C VAL A 145 0.02 -0.70 -6.45
N ALA A 146 -0.58 -0.15 -7.49
CA ALA A 146 -0.87 1.28 -7.58
C ALA A 146 -1.79 1.76 -6.46
N ALA A 147 -2.83 0.99 -6.13
CA ALA A 147 -3.73 1.28 -5.02
C ALA A 147 -3.02 1.20 -3.66
N MET A 148 -2.14 0.20 -3.45
CA MET A 148 -1.33 0.10 -2.23
C MET A 148 -0.37 1.29 -2.10
N TYR A 149 0.25 1.72 -3.20
CA TYR A 149 1.12 2.90 -3.20
C TYR A 149 0.32 4.16 -2.86
N ALA A 150 -0.80 4.40 -3.55
CA ALA A 150 -1.68 5.55 -3.28
C ALA A 150 -2.21 5.55 -1.84
N LEU A 151 -2.59 4.38 -1.32
CA LEU A 151 -3.03 4.24 0.07
C LEU A 151 -1.88 4.49 1.05
N SER A 152 -0.66 4.05 0.73
CA SER A 152 0.53 4.35 1.54
C SER A 152 0.77 5.85 1.66
N THR A 153 0.61 6.60 0.57
CA THR A 153 0.74 8.06 0.57
C THR A 153 -0.39 8.73 1.37
N TRP A 154 -1.61 8.20 1.26
CA TRP A 154 -2.78 8.74 1.97
C TRP A 154 -2.75 8.46 3.48
N VAL A 155 -2.35 7.25 3.87
CA VAL A 155 -2.30 6.80 5.28
C VAL A 155 -1.04 7.28 6.01
N SER A 156 0.03 7.61 5.29
CA SER A 156 1.29 8.10 5.89
C SER A 156 1.48 9.61 5.68
N PRO A 157 0.81 10.48 6.46
CA PRO A 157 1.29 11.84 6.61
C PRO A 157 2.71 11.87 7.19
N ALA A 158 3.25 10.79 7.76
CA ALA A 158 4.61 10.72 8.30
C ALA A 158 5.72 11.26 7.37
N TYR A 159 5.66 10.96 6.08
CA TYR A 159 6.77 11.24 5.15
C TYR A 159 6.74 12.67 4.60
N HIS A 160 5.56 13.20 4.27
CA HIS A 160 5.44 14.54 3.69
C HIS A 160 5.79 15.66 4.68
N TRP A 161 5.46 15.54 5.98
CA TRP A 161 5.82 16.59 6.96
C TRP A 161 7.31 16.56 7.30
N ALA A 162 7.94 15.38 7.33
CA ALA A 162 9.37 15.27 7.59
C ALA A 162 10.20 15.82 6.42
N ALA A 163 9.78 15.54 5.17
CA ALA A 163 10.37 16.15 3.98
C ALA A 163 10.15 17.67 3.94
N GLN A 164 8.92 18.13 4.23
CA GLN A 164 8.57 19.55 4.23
C GLN A 164 9.23 20.36 5.37
N MET A 165 9.55 19.71 6.50
CA MET A 165 10.34 20.31 7.58
C MET A 165 11.83 20.41 7.24
N ARG A 166 12.39 19.44 6.50
CA ARG A 166 13.80 19.44 6.07
C ARG A 166 14.11 20.61 5.13
N ASP A 167 13.15 20.99 4.30
CA ASP A 167 13.30 22.06 3.30
C ASP A 167 12.88 23.45 3.82
N ASN A 168 12.40 23.56 5.06
CA ASN A 168 11.98 24.83 5.62
C ASN A 168 13.21 25.67 6.05
N PRO A 169 13.43 26.88 5.50
CA PRO A 169 14.58 27.71 5.81
C PRO A 169 14.66 28.11 7.30
N LEU A 170 13.51 28.20 7.98
CA LEU A 170 13.46 28.45 9.43
C LEU A 170 14.04 27.26 10.22
N MET A 171 13.72 26.03 9.81
CA MET A 171 14.25 24.82 10.45
C MET A 171 15.74 24.66 10.19
N GLN A 172 16.22 25.00 8.99
CA GLN A 172 17.65 25.00 8.68
C GLN A 172 18.41 26.06 9.49
N GLU A 173 17.81 27.24 9.69
CA GLU A 173 18.40 28.27 10.54
C GLU A 173 18.40 27.86 12.02
N MET A 174 17.34 27.21 12.52
CA MET A 174 17.31 26.64 13.86
C MET A 174 18.33 25.52 14.04
N ALA A 175 18.48 24.62 13.07
CA ALA A 175 19.50 23.57 13.08
C ALA A 175 20.93 24.15 13.08
N ARG A 176 21.17 25.22 12.30
CA ARG A 176 22.45 25.92 12.27
C ARG A 176 22.75 26.65 13.58
N ARG A 177 21.76 27.30 14.18
CA ARG A 177 21.89 27.99 15.48
C ARG A 177 22.17 27.01 16.61
N THR A 178 21.40 25.92 16.68
CA THR A 178 21.63 24.86 17.67
C THR A 178 22.97 24.17 17.49
N ALA A 179 23.44 23.96 16.25
CA ALA A 179 24.80 23.44 16.01
C ALA A 179 25.90 24.41 16.47
N ASN A 180 25.73 25.71 16.24
CA ASN A 180 26.66 26.74 16.72
C ASN A 180 26.65 26.81 18.26
N GLU A 181 25.48 26.81 18.88
CA GLU A 181 25.35 26.80 20.35
C GLU A 181 25.86 25.50 20.98
N ALA A 182 25.62 24.35 20.35
CA ALA A 182 26.15 23.06 20.79
C ALA A 182 27.68 23.04 20.76
N SER A 183 28.33 23.76 19.84
CA SER A 183 29.79 23.91 19.84
C SER A 183 30.32 24.70 21.05
N HIS A 184 29.54 25.65 21.58
CA HIS A 184 29.85 26.38 22.81
C HIS A 184 29.58 25.55 24.06
N LEU A 185 28.62 24.63 23.99
CA LEU A 185 28.31 23.68 25.07
C LEU A 185 29.17 22.41 24.99
N ALA A 186 29.92 22.21 23.90
CA ALA A 186 30.83 21.07 23.71
C ALA A 186 31.83 20.86 24.86
N PRO A 187 32.41 21.92 25.48
CA PRO A 187 33.25 21.78 26.66
C PRO A 187 32.49 21.38 27.93
N LEU A 188 31.17 21.58 27.96
CA LEU A 188 30.28 21.25 29.09
C LEU A 188 29.61 19.88 28.92
N LEU A 189 29.59 19.32 27.71
CA LEU A 189 29.09 17.97 27.42
C LEU A 189 29.65 16.87 28.36
N PRO A 190 30.93 16.88 28.79
CA PRO A 190 31.42 15.89 29.76
C PRO A 190 30.66 15.89 31.09
N LYS A 191 30.10 17.04 31.51
CA LYS A 191 29.32 17.16 32.74
C LYS A 191 27.92 16.54 32.61
N PHE A 192 27.33 16.54 31.41
CA PHE A 192 26.01 15.96 31.14
C PHE A 192 26.07 14.53 30.62
N ALA A 193 27.20 14.09 30.06
CA ALA A 193 27.42 12.70 29.69
C ALA A 193 27.33 11.75 30.91
N GLY A 194 27.69 12.25 32.11
CA GLY A 194 27.57 11.51 33.37
C GLY A 194 26.17 11.51 34.01
N SER A 195 25.21 12.33 33.55
CA SER A 195 23.89 12.46 34.19
C SER A 195 22.85 11.44 33.71
N GLY A 196 23.26 10.42 32.94
CA GLY A 196 22.40 9.31 32.50
C GLY A 196 21.30 9.69 31.49
N LEU A 197 21.31 10.92 30.97
CA LEU A 197 20.35 11.41 29.97
C LEU A 197 20.81 11.16 28.52
N ALA A 198 22.06 10.75 28.31
CA ALA A 198 22.49 10.22 27.03
C ALA A 198 22.00 8.76 26.92
N PRO A 199 21.40 8.33 25.79
CA PRO A 199 21.25 6.90 25.50
C PRO A 199 22.62 6.27 25.65
N PRO A 200 22.77 5.10 26.31
CA PRO A 200 24.08 4.51 26.57
C PRO A 200 24.82 4.37 25.24
N GLY A 201 25.77 5.27 25.02
CA GLY A 201 26.62 5.27 23.86
C GLY A 201 27.53 4.08 24.03
N GLY A 202 27.19 2.95 23.40
CA GLY A 202 28.13 1.86 23.21
C GLY A 202 29.34 2.44 22.49
N SER A 203 30.37 2.74 23.26
CA SER A 203 31.67 3.17 22.78
C SER A 203 32.12 2.11 21.77
N ARG A 204 32.66 2.51 20.61
CA ARG A 204 33.21 1.56 19.62
C ARG A 204 34.26 0.61 20.20
N HIS A 205 34.82 0.92 21.37
CA HIS A 205 35.69 0.04 22.14
C HIS A 205 34.97 -1.22 22.70
N ASP A 206 33.71 -1.11 23.10
CA ASP A 206 32.96 -2.21 23.75
C ASP A 206 32.55 -3.31 22.74
N LEU A 207 32.49 -2.96 21.45
CA LEU A 207 32.22 -3.91 20.36
C LEU A 207 33.48 -4.67 19.91
N ALA A 208 34.68 -4.15 20.20
CA ALA A 208 35.94 -4.81 19.87
C ALA A 208 36.30 -5.91 20.88
N GLU A 209 35.93 -5.75 22.15
CA GLU A 209 36.22 -6.72 23.21
C GLU A 209 35.33 -7.96 23.13
N ARG A 210 34.15 -7.86 22.51
CA ARG A 210 33.22 -8.99 22.34
C ARG A 210 33.58 -9.95 21.20
N LYS A 211 34.68 -9.71 20.48
CA LYS A 211 35.17 -10.57 19.39
C LYS A 211 36.59 -11.09 19.64
N SER A 212 36.78 -11.74 20.78
CA SER A 212 37.81 -12.77 20.95
C SER A 212 37.14 -14.04 21.48
N PRO A 213 36.71 -14.95 20.61
CA PRO A 213 36.39 -16.32 21.00
C PRO A 213 37.66 -16.98 21.54
N ASP A 214 37.58 -17.55 22.73
CA ASP A 214 38.61 -18.40 23.35
C ASP A 214 39.31 -19.28 22.32
N ALA A 215 40.59 -19.00 22.09
CA ALA A 215 41.46 -19.81 21.25
C ALA A 215 42.91 -19.78 21.77
N SER A 216 43.12 -20.42 22.92
CA SER A 216 44.38 -21.07 23.36
C SER A 216 44.17 -21.52 24.80
N GLY A 217 44.16 -22.79 25.19
CA GLY A 217 45.05 -23.86 24.78
C GLY A 217 46.29 -23.87 25.67
N SER A 218 46.32 -24.72 26.70
CA SER A 218 47.50 -25.37 27.32
C SER A 218 47.12 -25.83 28.75
N SER A 219 46.83 -27.11 29.00
CA SER A 219 47.79 -28.18 29.33
C SER A 219 48.56 -27.99 30.65
N THR A 220 48.19 -28.83 31.64
CA THR A 220 49.07 -29.58 32.58
C THR A 220 49.87 -28.83 33.65
N PRO A 221 50.30 -29.49 34.75
CA PRO A 221 50.35 -30.94 35.02
C PRO A 221 49.39 -31.47 36.08
#